data_AF-I1CL97-F1
#
_entry.id   AF-I1CL97-F1
#
_cell.length_a   1.000
_cell.length_b   1.000
_cell.length_c   1.000
_cell.angle_alpha   90.00
_cell.angle_beta   90.00
_cell.angle_gamma   90.00
#
_symmetry.space_group_name_H-M   'P 1'
#
loop_
_entity.id
_entity.type
_entity.pdbx_description
1 polymer ?
#
loop_
_entity_poly.entity_id
_entity_poly.type
_entity_poly.pdbx_seq_one_letter_code
_entity_poly.pdbx_strand_id
1 'polypeptide(L)'
;MSEVRRDNITNDHWYNYLQTQGVIVSETEKQTRQDIECILSPFGSFGLGGYIKNDVVELALVCPYQIHRSDFFKFFPELLKEQSLINNIEVNISFIRLKLERVTHRINFLDNSLLQDMDDASLATMDGPRLNQFNKSQIKPSNVRLFQVSLQCIKYWAIQRGLYNAEIGYLNETACTLLLIKTFMFIQSKEKLSITIILQNFFQMWSKWPWKTPVILTNHIPDKNGNKLEYSSITGSQKAMMPIISPCYPVYSVTPYVTKLTQKTIQLEFERGNHNHTIAL
;
A
#
# COMPACT_ATOMS: atom_id res chain seq x y z
N MET A 1 10.73 29.35 15.66
CA MET A 1 10.53 28.64 14.37
C MET A 1 11.74 27.76 14.14
N SER A 2 11.72 26.55 14.70
CA SER A 2 12.75 25.53 14.49
C SER A 2 12.14 24.42 13.63
N GLU A 3 12.80 24.12 12.52
CA GLU A 3 12.45 23.06 11.58
C GLU A 3 12.27 21.73 12.32
N VAL A 4 11.10 21.12 12.15
CA VAL A 4 10.84 19.74 12.54
C VAL A 4 11.68 18.85 11.63
N ARG A 5 12.81 18.35 12.15
CA ARG A 5 13.54 17.24 11.53
C ARG A 5 12.55 16.09 11.35
N ARG A 6 12.33 15.68 10.10
CA ARG A 6 11.65 14.43 9.77
C ARG A 6 12.55 13.30 10.25
N ASP A 7 12.31 12.80 11.45
CA ASP A 7 12.91 11.53 11.86
C ASP A 7 12.43 10.46 10.87
N ASN A 8 13.39 9.82 10.19
CA ASN A 8 13.13 8.74 9.25
C ASN A 8 12.43 7.61 10.01
N ILE A 9 11.12 7.46 9.80
CA ILE A 9 10.37 6.28 10.25
C ILE A 9 10.91 5.09 9.45
N THR A 10 11.81 4.32 10.07
CA THR A 10 12.43 3.15 9.44
C THR A 10 11.44 1.98 9.39
N ASN A 11 11.68 1.03 8.49
CA ASN A 11 10.95 -0.25 8.46
C ASN A 11 10.97 -0.99 9.81
N ASP A 12 11.96 -0.70 10.67
CA ASP A 12 12.14 -1.33 11.98
C ASP A 12 10.95 -1.15 12.91
N HIS A 13 10.28 0.01 12.91
CA HIS A 13 9.14 0.24 13.80
C HIS A 13 7.95 -0.68 13.47
N TRP A 14 7.66 -0.84 12.18
CA TRP A 14 6.58 -1.70 11.71
C TRP A 14 6.96 -3.18 11.79
N TYR A 15 8.22 -3.50 11.53
CA TYR A 15 8.76 -4.84 11.72
C TYR A 15 8.66 -5.26 13.19
N ASN A 16 9.11 -4.42 14.12
CA ASN A 16 8.98 -4.66 15.57
C ASN A 16 7.52 -4.75 16.00
N TYR A 17 6.63 -3.90 15.47
CA TYR A 17 5.20 -4.01 15.74
C TYR A 17 4.64 -5.35 15.26
N LEU A 18 4.90 -5.75 14.01
CA LEU A 18 4.44 -7.04 13.47
C LEU A 18 5.05 -8.23 14.22
N GLN A 19 6.31 -8.15 14.65
CA GLN A 19 6.92 -9.13 15.55
C GLN A 19 6.21 -9.19 16.92
N THR A 20 5.89 -8.05 17.54
CA THR A 20 5.12 -8.04 18.81
C THR A 20 3.71 -8.59 18.67
N GLN A 21 3.14 -8.54 17.45
CA GLN A 21 1.85 -9.16 17.13
C GLN A 21 1.98 -10.64 16.71
N GLY A 22 3.19 -11.21 16.72
CA GLY A 22 3.43 -12.60 16.32
C GLY A 22 3.30 -12.88 14.82
N VAL A 23 3.30 -11.83 13.98
CA VAL A 23 3.10 -11.94 12.53
C VAL A 23 4.41 -12.28 11.80
N ILE A 24 5.56 -11.96 12.38
CA ILE A 24 6.90 -12.24 11.82
C ILE A 24 7.73 -12.95 12.89
N VAL A 25 8.39 -14.06 12.51
CA VAL A 25 9.25 -14.86 13.40
C VAL A 25 10.68 -14.29 13.43
N SER A 26 11.37 -14.36 14.58
CA SER A 26 12.73 -13.82 14.77
C SER A 26 13.81 -14.66 14.11
N GLU A 27 14.72 -14.02 13.36
CA GLU A 27 15.94 -14.65 12.84
C GLU A 27 16.94 -14.93 13.98
N THR A 28 17.22 -16.20 14.24
CA THR A 28 18.31 -16.64 15.13
C THR A 28 19.14 -17.72 14.45
N GLU A 29 19.82 -17.37 13.36
CA GLU A 29 20.87 -18.23 12.80
C GLU A 29 22.14 -17.43 12.46
N LYS A 30 23.30 -18.02 12.76
CA LYS A 30 24.62 -17.44 12.52
C LYS A 30 24.95 -17.49 11.03
N GLN A 31 24.97 -16.33 10.38
CA GLN A 31 25.37 -16.16 8.98
C GLN A 31 26.84 -16.53 8.74
N THR A 32 27.10 -17.21 7.62
CA THR A 32 28.46 -17.42 7.10
C THR A 32 28.77 -16.44 5.96
N ARG A 33 30.06 -16.16 5.70
CA ARG A 33 30.51 -15.15 4.72
C ARG A 33 30.13 -15.41 3.25
N GLN A 34 29.43 -16.51 2.94
CA GLN A 34 29.07 -16.94 1.57
C GLN A 34 27.57 -16.84 1.25
N ASP A 35 26.73 -16.49 2.23
CA ASP A 35 25.28 -16.46 2.03
C ASP A 35 24.84 -15.18 1.28
N ILE A 36 24.09 -15.33 0.19
CA ILE A 36 23.51 -14.21 -0.54
C ILE A 36 22.20 -13.82 0.15
N GLU A 37 22.21 -12.69 0.86
CA GLU A 37 21.01 -12.19 1.57
C GLU A 37 19.92 -11.76 0.58
N CYS A 38 18.72 -12.33 0.77
CA CYS A 38 17.48 -11.93 0.14
C CYS A 38 16.46 -11.56 1.22
N ILE A 39 15.49 -10.72 0.89
CA ILE A 39 14.48 -10.27 1.86
C ILE A 39 13.10 -10.65 1.36
N LEU A 40 12.30 -11.24 2.23
CA LEU A 40 10.88 -11.42 1.98
C LEU A 40 10.11 -10.24 2.58
N SER A 41 9.64 -9.34 1.71
CA SER A 41 8.97 -8.10 2.12
C SER A 41 7.45 -8.22 1.95
N PRO A 42 6.67 -8.24 3.05
CA PRO A 42 5.22 -8.25 2.93
C PRO A 42 4.70 -6.89 2.45
N PHE A 43 3.84 -6.90 1.43
CA PHE A 43 3.14 -5.73 0.96
C PHE A 43 1.61 -5.91 0.95
N GLY A 44 0.88 -4.97 0.33
CA GLY A 44 -0.59 -4.95 0.35
C GLY A 44 -1.17 -4.82 1.75
N SER A 45 -2.42 -5.26 1.91
CA SER A 45 -3.16 -5.23 3.17
C SER A 45 -2.53 -6.08 4.24
N PHE A 46 -1.89 -7.20 3.88
CA PHE A 46 -1.10 -8.00 4.81
C PHE A 46 0.08 -7.18 5.36
N GLY A 47 0.88 -6.56 4.50
CA GLY A 47 1.99 -5.71 4.89
C GLY A 47 1.60 -4.47 5.70
N LEU A 48 0.35 -3.99 5.56
CA LEU A 48 -0.22 -2.91 6.39
C LEU A 48 -0.90 -3.41 7.68
N GLY A 49 -1.16 -4.72 7.79
CA GLY A 49 -1.96 -5.34 8.84
C GLY A 49 -3.45 -5.01 8.78
N GLY A 50 -3.94 -4.53 7.64
CA GLY A 50 -5.36 -4.24 7.37
C GLY A 50 -6.07 -5.33 6.58
N TYR A 51 -5.53 -6.54 6.58
CA TYR A 51 -6.11 -7.70 5.91
C TYR A 51 -7.39 -8.19 6.61
N ILE A 52 -8.29 -8.81 5.85
CA ILE A 52 -9.48 -9.50 6.33
C ILE A 52 -9.36 -11.00 6.08
N LYS A 53 -10.29 -11.79 6.59
CA LYS A 53 -10.30 -13.24 6.43
C LYS A 53 -10.29 -13.62 4.94
N ASN A 54 -9.40 -14.54 4.57
CA ASN A 54 -9.17 -15.03 3.20
C ASN A 54 -8.55 -14.01 2.23
N ASP A 55 -8.01 -12.88 2.70
CA ASP A 55 -7.13 -12.07 1.86
C ASP A 55 -5.88 -12.85 1.47
N VAL A 56 -5.41 -12.63 0.24
CA VAL A 56 -4.14 -13.18 -0.24
C VAL A 56 -2.97 -12.48 0.47
N VAL A 57 -2.00 -13.26 0.93
CA VAL A 57 -0.76 -12.74 1.49
C VAL A 57 0.18 -12.38 0.35
N GLU A 58 0.44 -11.08 0.17
CA GLU A 58 1.36 -10.57 -0.85
C GLU A 58 2.77 -10.36 -0.29
N LEU A 59 3.74 -11.05 -0.88
CA LEU A 59 5.15 -11.00 -0.50
C LEU A 59 6.01 -10.66 -1.73
N ALA A 60 7.01 -9.82 -1.55
CA ALA A 60 8.06 -9.58 -2.54
C ALA A 60 9.36 -10.22 -2.06
N LEU A 61 9.89 -11.20 -2.80
CA LEU A 61 11.25 -11.66 -2.63
C LEU A 61 12.19 -10.68 -3.32
N VAL A 62 12.93 -9.91 -2.52
CA VAL A 62 13.86 -8.88 -2.95
C VAL A 62 15.28 -9.45 -2.91
N CYS A 63 15.89 -9.57 -4.08
CA CYS A 63 17.20 -10.18 -4.24
C CYS A 63 18.24 -9.20 -4.81
N PRO A 64 19.53 -9.41 -4.53
CA PRO A 64 20.62 -8.65 -5.14
C PRO A 64 20.85 -9.10 -6.59
N TYR A 65 21.72 -8.40 -7.33
CA TYR A 65 21.82 -8.54 -8.79
C TYR A 65 22.26 -9.94 -9.25
N GLN A 66 22.94 -10.68 -8.38
CA GLN A 66 23.50 -12.02 -8.62
C GLN A 66 22.41 -13.10 -8.75
N ILE A 67 21.21 -12.88 -8.19
CA ILE A 67 20.10 -13.83 -8.25
C ILE A 67 19.19 -13.47 -9.41
N HIS A 68 18.99 -14.40 -10.34
CA HIS A 68 18.14 -14.19 -11.51
C HIS A 68 16.71 -14.70 -11.29
N ARG A 69 15.76 -14.15 -12.05
CA ARG A 69 14.37 -14.61 -12.04
C ARG A 69 14.24 -16.09 -12.40
N SER A 70 15.13 -16.61 -13.25
CA SER A 70 15.21 -18.04 -13.55
C SER A 70 15.56 -18.88 -12.32
N ASP A 71 16.38 -18.37 -11.40
CA ASP A 71 16.74 -19.07 -10.17
C ASP A 71 15.53 -19.15 -9.24
N PHE A 72 14.75 -18.06 -9.15
CA PHE A 72 13.47 -18.06 -8.42
C PHE A 72 12.54 -19.17 -8.92
N PHE A 73 12.28 -19.27 -10.22
CA PHE A 73 11.39 -20.32 -10.73
C PHE A 73 11.99 -21.72 -10.72
N LYS A 74 13.32 -21.84 -10.71
CA LYS A 74 14.02 -23.13 -10.70
C LYS A 74 14.10 -23.74 -9.31
N PHE A 75 14.46 -22.95 -8.29
CA PHE A 75 14.76 -23.46 -6.95
C PHE A 75 13.63 -23.22 -5.95
N PHE A 76 12.96 -22.07 -6.03
CA PHE A 76 12.01 -21.64 -5.01
C PHE A 76 10.75 -22.54 -4.90
N PRO A 77 10.16 -23.07 -5.99
CA PRO A 77 9.00 -23.95 -5.89
C PRO A 77 9.27 -25.24 -5.10
N GLU A 78 10.41 -25.90 -5.31
CA GLU A 78 10.76 -27.11 -4.56
C GLU A 78 11.08 -26.77 -3.10
N LEU A 79 11.81 -25.68 -2.83
CA LEU A 79 12.05 -25.20 -1.47
C LEU A 79 10.74 -24.92 -0.71
N LEU A 80 9.73 -24.33 -1.37
CA LEU A 80 8.43 -24.06 -0.77
C LEU A 80 7.63 -25.33 -0.50
N LYS A 81 7.70 -26.36 -1.37
CA LYS A 81 7.03 -27.66 -1.14
C LYS A 81 7.57 -28.38 0.09
N GLU A 82 8.84 -28.17 0.43
CA GLU A 82 9.47 -28.75 1.61
C GLU A 82 9.06 -28.04 2.92
N GLN A 83 8.46 -26.85 2.85
CA GLN A 83 8.01 -26.10 4.02
C GLN A 83 6.57 -26.49 4.43
N SER A 84 6.42 -27.38 5.42
CA SER A 84 5.11 -27.85 5.91
C SER A 84 4.32 -26.84 6.76
N LEU A 85 4.83 -25.61 6.94
CA LEU A 85 4.31 -24.64 7.91
C LEU A 85 3.22 -23.73 7.34
N ILE A 86 3.06 -23.64 6.01
CA ILE A 86 2.08 -22.77 5.36
C ILE A 86 0.96 -23.63 4.78
N ASN A 87 -0.11 -23.81 5.54
CA ASN A 87 -1.30 -24.55 5.11
C ASN A 87 -2.54 -23.65 5.12
N ASN A 88 -3.42 -23.81 4.13
CA ASN A 88 -4.72 -23.14 4.03
C ASN A 88 -4.67 -21.60 3.97
N ILE A 89 -3.57 -21.02 3.46
CA ILE A 89 -3.43 -19.58 3.20
C ILE A 89 -2.97 -19.42 1.75
N GLU A 90 -3.64 -18.54 1.00
CA GLU A 90 -3.20 -18.16 -0.34
C GLU A 90 -2.06 -17.15 -0.22
N VAL A 91 -0.91 -17.45 -0.83
CA VAL A 91 0.29 -16.61 -0.77
C VAL A 91 0.77 -16.33 -2.19
N ASN A 92 0.89 -15.05 -2.53
CA ASN A 92 1.50 -14.58 -3.76
C ASN A 92 2.91 -14.08 -3.46
N ILE A 93 3.92 -14.76 -3.99
CA ILE A 93 5.32 -14.36 -3.87
C ILE A 93 5.81 -13.85 -5.23
N SER A 94 6.08 -12.55 -5.30
CA SER A 94 6.61 -11.90 -6.49
C SER A 94 8.12 -11.68 -6.36
N PHE A 95 8.83 -11.73 -7.48
CA PHE A 95 10.30 -11.60 -7.50
C PHE A 95 10.73 -10.20 -7.95
N ILE A 96 11.62 -9.58 -7.17
CA ILE A 96 12.29 -8.31 -7.45
C ILE A 96 13.80 -8.53 -7.45
N ARG A 97 14.46 -8.15 -8.55
CA ARG A 97 15.92 -8.08 -8.61
C ARG A 97 16.41 -6.65 -8.57
N LEU A 98 17.27 -6.35 -7.61
CA LEU A 98 17.90 -5.04 -7.46
C LEU A 98 19.31 -5.03 -8.03
N LYS A 99 19.73 -3.89 -8.58
CA LYS A 99 21.12 -3.64 -9.00
C LYS A 99 22.02 -3.29 -7.79
N LEU A 100 21.99 -4.13 -6.76
CA LEU A 100 22.76 -3.98 -5.53
C LEU A 100 23.54 -5.26 -5.26
N GLU A 101 24.77 -5.14 -4.75
CA GLU A 101 25.60 -6.30 -4.35
C GLU A 101 25.00 -7.06 -3.16
N ARG A 102 24.31 -6.35 -2.26
CA ARG A 102 23.67 -6.88 -1.06
C ARG A 102 22.36 -6.15 -0.81
N VAL A 103 21.35 -6.86 -0.33
CA VAL A 103 20.06 -6.29 0.11
C VAL A 103 19.96 -6.48 1.61
N THR A 104 19.57 -5.44 2.36
CA THR A 104 19.42 -5.50 3.82
C THR A 104 18.02 -5.08 4.25
N HIS A 105 17.55 -5.53 5.42
CA HIS A 105 16.23 -5.18 5.97
C HIS A 105 15.97 -3.65 6.06
N ARG A 106 17.03 -2.85 6.03
CA ARG A 106 16.99 -1.38 6.06
C ARG A 106 16.82 -0.73 4.69
N ILE A 107 16.58 -1.51 3.64
CA ILE A 107 16.35 -0.98 2.30
C ILE A 107 15.23 0.05 2.31
N ASN A 108 15.50 1.21 1.72
CA ASN A 108 14.51 2.26 1.54
C ASN A 108 13.85 2.09 0.17
N PHE A 109 12.73 1.38 0.10
CA PHE A 109 11.99 1.19 -1.15
C PHE A 109 11.60 2.50 -1.82
N LEU A 110 11.43 3.60 -1.07
CA LEU A 110 11.09 4.92 -1.63
C LEU A 110 12.24 5.57 -2.40
N ASP A 111 13.47 5.04 -2.33
CA ASP A 111 14.58 5.53 -3.14
C ASP A 111 14.38 5.17 -4.62
N ASN A 112 14.22 6.18 -5.48
CA ASN A 112 14.03 6.03 -6.91
C ASN A 112 15.28 5.47 -7.62
N SER A 113 16.46 5.54 -7.00
CA SER A 113 17.69 4.95 -7.55
C SER A 113 17.58 3.43 -7.72
N LEU A 114 16.79 2.78 -6.87
CA LEU A 114 16.54 1.33 -6.91
C LEU A 114 15.82 0.88 -8.18
N LEU A 115 15.17 1.80 -8.90
CA LEU A 115 14.42 1.52 -10.13
C LEU A 115 15.30 1.56 -11.40
N GLN A 116 16.59 1.92 -11.26
CA GLN A 116 17.49 2.00 -12.41
C GLN A 116 17.77 0.61 -12.99
N ASP A 117 17.64 0.48 -14.31
CA ASP A 117 17.89 -0.74 -15.09
C ASP A 117 17.10 -1.97 -14.61
N MET A 118 15.94 -1.73 -13.98
CA MET A 118 15.03 -2.77 -13.52
C MET A 118 14.20 -3.32 -14.70
N ASP A 119 13.99 -4.64 -14.74
CA ASP A 119 13.08 -5.25 -15.72
C ASP A 119 11.62 -4.89 -15.42
N ASP A 120 10.78 -4.84 -16.46
CA ASP A 120 9.37 -4.41 -16.36
C ASP A 120 8.58 -5.20 -15.30
N ALA A 121 8.84 -6.50 -15.14
CA ALA A 121 8.15 -7.33 -14.16
C ALA A 121 8.59 -7.01 -12.71
N SER A 122 9.89 -6.76 -12.48
CA SER A 122 10.37 -6.27 -11.19
C SER A 122 9.85 -4.86 -10.91
N LEU A 123 9.78 -3.98 -11.92
CA LEU A 123 9.27 -2.63 -11.79
C LEU A 123 7.78 -2.63 -11.39
N ALA A 124 6.97 -3.45 -12.04
CA ALA A 124 5.55 -3.63 -11.70
C ALA A 124 5.35 -4.18 -10.28
N THR A 125 6.23 -5.10 -9.85
CA THR A 125 6.18 -5.66 -8.49
C THR A 125 6.61 -4.64 -7.42
N MET A 126 7.61 -3.81 -7.76
CA MET A 126 8.22 -2.83 -6.84
C MET A 126 7.21 -1.78 -6.35
N ASP A 127 6.13 -1.54 -7.09
CA ASP A 127 5.03 -0.68 -6.66
C ASP A 127 4.46 -1.11 -5.31
N GLY A 128 4.32 -2.41 -5.05
CA GLY A 128 3.78 -2.95 -3.80
C GLY A 128 4.58 -2.50 -2.56
N PRO A 129 5.86 -2.91 -2.43
CA PRO A 129 6.72 -2.48 -1.32
C PRO A 129 6.85 -0.96 -1.20
N ARG A 130 6.92 -0.24 -2.32
CA ARG A 130 7.00 1.24 -2.35
C ARG A 130 5.75 1.89 -1.77
N LEU A 131 4.58 1.52 -2.27
CA LEU A 131 3.30 2.03 -1.77
C LEU A 131 3.12 1.71 -0.29
N ASN A 132 3.48 0.50 0.14
CA ASN A 132 3.37 0.14 1.54
C ASN A 132 4.31 0.92 2.44
N GLN A 133 5.57 1.11 2.06
CA GLN A 133 6.48 1.94 2.85
C GLN A 133 6.00 3.39 2.89
N PHE A 134 5.49 3.94 1.78
CA PHE A 134 4.88 5.26 1.78
C PHE A 134 3.70 5.33 2.75
N ASN A 135 2.70 4.45 2.62
CA ASN A 135 1.50 4.46 3.46
C ASN A 135 1.85 4.35 4.94
N LYS A 136 2.80 3.46 5.28
CA LYS A 136 3.34 3.32 6.65
C LYS A 136 3.95 4.61 7.19
N SER A 137 4.68 5.36 6.36
CA SER A 137 5.28 6.64 6.77
C SER A 137 4.26 7.75 7.05
N GLN A 138 3.02 7.60 6.55
CA GLN A 138 1.95 8.57 6.79
C GLN A 138 1.17 8.31 8.08
N ILE A 139 1.45 7.20 8.78
CA ILE A 139 0.71 6.78 9.97
C ILE A 139 1.63 6.86 11.20
N LYS A 140 1.22 7.63 12.21
CA LYS A 140 1.93 7.69 13.50
C LYS A 140 1.88 6.31 14.18
N PRO A 141 2.96 5.86 14.86
CA PRO A 141 2.99 4.56 15.55
C PRO A 141 1.81 4.33 16.51
N SER A 142 1.37 5.37 17.23
CA SER A 142 0.21 5.29 18.13
C SER A 142 -1.14 5.06 17.44
N ASN A 143 -1.22 5.28 16.13
CA ASN A 143 -2.44 5.20 15.35
C ASN A 143 -2.50 3.96 14.44
N VAL A 144 -1.48 3.11 14.47
CA VAL A 144 -1.39 1.90 13.63
C VAL A 144 -2.62 1.03 13.76
N ARG A 145 -3.03 0.70 14.99
CA ARG A 145 -4.19 -0.16 15.23
C ARG A 145 -5.49 0.48 14.75
N LEU A 146 -5.65 1.80 14.94
CA LEU A 146 -6.81 2.54 14.45
C LEU A 146 -6.89 2.49 12.93
N PHE A 147 -5.76 2.71 12.25
CA PHE A 147 -5.67 2.61 10.79
C PHE A 147 -6.06 1.23 10.28
N GLN A 148 -5.50 0.17 10.87
CA GLN A 148 -5.77 -1.21 10.47
C GLN A 148 -7.25 -1.57 10.59
N VAL A 149 -7.87 -1.27 11.74
CA VAL A 149 -9.30 -1.57 11.94
C VAL A 149 -10.17 -0.73 11.02
N SER A 150 -9.84 0.56 10.81
CA SER A 150 -10.56 1.39 9.85
C SER A 150 -10.43 0.88 8.41
N LEU A 151 -9.25 0.41 7.99
CA LEU A 151 -9.04 -0.18 6.67
C LEU A 151 -9.87 -1.45 6.50
N GLN A 152 -9.89 -2.33 7.51
CA GLN A 152 -10.73 -3.52 7.53
C GLN A 152 -12.23 -3.17 7.42
N CYS A 153 -12.71 -2.18 8.18
CA CYS A 153 -14.09 -1.69 8.09
C CYS A 153 -14.43 -1.18 6.69
N ILE A 154 -13.53 -0.41 6.06
CA ILE A 154 -13.74 0.17 4.73
C ILE A 154 -13.71 -0.93 3.65
N LYS A 155 -12.75 -1.86 3.72
CA LYS A 155 -12.70 -3.03 2.81
C LYS A 155 -13.98 -3.83 2.90
N TYR A 156 -14.38 -4.20 4.12
CA TYR A 156 -15.61 -4.95 4.37
C TYR A 156 -16.83 -4.21 3.85
N TRP A 157 -16.95 -2.91 4.13
CA TRP A 157 -18.02 -2.07 3.58
C TRP A 157 -18.03 -2.12 2.04
N ALA A 158 -16.89 -1.87 1.38
CA ALA A 158 -16.83 -1.87 -0.08
C ALA A 158 -17.26 -3.21 -0.68
N ILE A 159 -16.84 -4.33 -0.09
CA ILE A 159 -17.25 -5.69 -0.49
C ILE A 159 -18.76 -5.87 -0.32
N GLN A 160 -19.30 -5.58 0.87
CA GLN A 160 -20.73 -5.74 1.17
C GLN A 160 -21.63 -4.85 0.32
N ARG A 161 -21.10 -3.74 -0.22
CA ARG A 161 -21.83 -2.84 -1.11
C ARG A 161 -21.59 -3.11 -2.60
N GLY A 162 -20.82 -4.16 -2.94
CA GLY A 162 -20.53 -4.50 -4.34
C GLY A 162 -19.62 -3.48 -5.05
N LEU A 163 -18.77 -2.79 -4.30
CA LEU A 163 -17.88 -1.73 -4.79
C LEU A 163 -16.40 -2.16 -4.85
N TYR A 164 -16.12 -3.46 -4.74
CA TYR A 164 -14.76 -3.97 -4.62
C TYR A 164 -14.45 -4.94 -5.76
N ASN A 165 -14.01 -4.40 -6.90
CA ASN A 165 -13.48 -5.13 -8.06
C ASN A 165 -12.95 -4.12 -9.09
N ALA A 166 -11.63 -4.07 -9.30
CA ALA A 166 -11.00 -3.12 -10.23
C ALA A 166 -11.44 -3.34 -11.68
N GLU A 167 -11.53 -4.59 -12.12
CA GLU A 167 -11.70 -4.97 -13.54
C GLU A 167 -13.05 -4.52 -14.11
N ILE A 168 -14.08 -4.49 -13.27
CA ILE A 168 -15.41 -3.99 -13.63
C ILE A 168 -15.62 -2.51 -13.26
N GLY A 169 -14.54 -1.80 -12.93
CA GLY A 169 -14.56 -0.35 -12.75
C GLY A 169 -14.98 0.15 -11.37
N TYR A 170 -14.78 -0.65 -10.32
CA TYR A 170 -14.99 -0.24 -8.94
C TYR A 170 -13.66 -0.07 -8.17
N LEU A 171 -13.73 0.09 -6.84
CA LEU A 171 -12.56 0.28 -5.99
C LEU A 171 -11.76 -1.02 -5.86
N ASN A 172 -10.48 -0.87 -5.56
CA ASN A 172 -9.58 -1.95 -5.20
C ASN A 172 -8.92 -1.63 -3.85
N GLU A 173 -8.06 -2.54 -3.38
CA GLU A 173 -7.35 -2.38 -2.13
C GLU A 173 -6.56 -1.07 -2.05
N THR A 174 -5.78 -0.77 -3.09
CA THR A 174 -4.95 0.42 -3.14
C THR A 174 -5.81 1.69 -3.08
N ALA A 175 -6.92 1.74 -3.82
CA ALA A 175 -7.86 2.86 -3.77
C ALA A 175 -8.43 3.07 -2.36
N CYS A 176 -8.97 2.02 -1.72
CA CYS A 176 -9.46 2.10 -0.34
C CYS A 176 -8.37 2.59 0.64
N THR A 177 -7.16 2.08 0.49
CA THR A 177 -6.01 2.44 1.32
C THR A 177 -5.61 3.90 1.15
N LEU A 178 -5.43 4.37 -0.09
CA LEU A 178 -5.01 5.74 -0.38
C LEU A 178 -6.07 6.77 0.04
N LEU A 179 -7.36 6.45 -0.14
CA LEU A 179 -8.46 7.27 0.38
C LEU A 179 -8.40 7.35 1.91
N LEU A 180 -8.18 6.24 2.61
CA LEU A 180 -8.04 6.24 4.07
C LEU A 180 -6.81 7.02 4.54
N ILE A 181 -5.65 6.85 3.90
CA ILE A 181 -4.45 7.63 4.23
C ILE A 181 -4.71 9.12 4.07
N LYS A 182 -5.35 9.54 2.97
CA LYS A 182 -5.68 10.95 2.74
C LYS A 182 -6.67 11.48 3.79
N THR A 183 -7.64 10.67 4.23
CA THR A 183 -8.50 11.01 5.38
C THR A 183 -7.67 11.17 6.65
N PHE A 184 -6.74 10.26 6.93
CA PHE A 184 -5.82 10.35 8.08
C PHE A 184 -5.00 11.64 8.05
N MET A 185 -4.38 11.99 6.93
CA MET A 185 -3.63 13.24 6.76
C MET A 185 -4.47 14.47 7.10
N PHE A 186 -5.75 14.48 6.70
CA PHE A 186 -6.67 15.57 6.96
C PHE A 186 -7.05 15.69 8.46
N ILE A 187 -7.25 14.56 9.14
CA ILE A 187 -7.71 14.55 10.54
C ILE A 187 -6.60 14.47 11.57
N GLN A 188 -5.34 14.24 11.17
CA GLN A 188 -4.20 14.05 12.09
C GLN A 188 -3.87 15.27 12.96
N SER A 189 -4.38 16.45 12.60
CA SER A 189 -4.31 17.68 13.41
C SER A 189 -5.39 17.76 14.49
N LYS A 190 -6.39 16.87 14.48
CA LYS A 190 -7.47 16.83 15.49
C LYS A 190 -7.00 16.10 16.76
N GLU A 191 -7.49 16.54 17.91
CA GLU A 191 -7.24 15.85 19.18
C GLU A 191 -8.03 14.54 19.27
N LYS A 192 -7.34 13.49 19.75
CA LYS A 192 -7.78 12.11 20.02
C LYS A 192 -8.62 11.45 18.91
N LEU A 193 -7.94 10.65 18.08
CA LEU A 193 -8.58 9.82 17.05
C LEU A 193 -9.29 8.59 17.66
N SER A 194 -10.41 8.21 17.04
CA SER A 194 -11.10 6.95 17.27
C SER A 194 -11.54 6.35 15.93
N ILE A 195 -11.82 5.05 15.89
CA ILE A 195 -12.30 4.38 14.66
C ILE A 195 -13.56 5.08 14.12
N THR A 196 -14.49 5.46 15.00
CA THR A 196 -15.72 6.17 14.64
C THR A 196 -15.41 7.53 14.00
N ILE A 197 -14.51 8.32 14.60
CA ILE A 197 -14.12 9.63 14.04
C ILE A 197 -13.47 9.45 12.67
N ILE A 198 -12.60 8.45 12.51
CA ILE A 198 -11.94 8.16 11.24
C ILE A 198 -12.96 7.80 10.16
N LEU A 199 -13.90 6.88 10.45
CA LEU A 199 -14.91 6.45 9.49
C LEU A 199 -15.90 7.58 9.14
N GLN A 200 -16.33 8.37 10.12
CA GLN A 200 -17.17 9.55 9.88
C GLN A 200 -16.50 10.54 8.93
N ASN A 201 -15.22 10.88 9.20
CA ASN A 201 -14.49 11.81 8.33
C ASN A 201 -14.21 11.19 6.96
N PHE A 202 -14.00 9.88 6.87
CA PHE A 202 -13.84 9.18 5.60
C PHE A 202 -15.10 9.35 4.73
N PHE A 203 -16.27 8.96 5.23
CA PHE A 203 -17.52 9.08 4.46
C PHE A 203 -17.90 10.54 4.19
N GLN A 204 -17.70 11.44 5.16
CA GLN A 204 -17.95 12.87 4.98
C GLN A 204 -17.06 13.48 3.88
N MET A 205 -15.78 13.15 3.87
CA MET A 205 -14.82 13.68 2.89
C MET A 205 -15.15 13.16 1.49
N TRP A 206 -15.31 11.85 1.34
CA TRP A 206 -15.46 11.22 0.03
C TRP A 206 -16.86 11.36 -0.57
N SER A 207 -17.89 11.55 0.25
CA SER A 207 -19.24 11.91 -0.24
C SER A 207 -19.31 13.34 -0.79
N LYS A 208 -18.37 14.21 -0.48
CA LYS A 208 -18.35 15.60 -0.95
C LYS A 208 -17.20 15.88 -1.92
N TRP A 209 -16.38 14.88 -2.21
CA TRP A 209 -15.18 15.07 -3.01
C TRP A 209 -15.56 15.38 -4.47
N PRO A 210 -15.06 16.47 -5.06
CA PRO A 210 -15.31 16.77 -6.46
C PRO A 210 -14.43 15.86 -7.32
N TRP A 211 -14.92 14.69 -7.73
CA TRP A 211 -14.11 13.64 -8.38
C TRP A 211 -13.42 14.01 -9.71
N LYS A 212 -13.62 15.22 -10.27
CA LYS A 212 -12.73 15.73 -11.31
C LYS A 212 -11.36 16.17 -10.77
N THR A 213 -11.27 16.46 -9.47
CA THR A 213 -10.06 16.82 -8.75
C THR A 213 -9.32 15.55 -8.32
N PRO A 214 -8.07 15.35 -8.76
CA PRO A 214 -7.30 14.16 -8.40
C PRO A 214 -6.99 14.10 -6.91
N VAL A 215 -7.09 12.89 -6.35
CA VAL A 215 -6.65 12.60 -4.98
C VAL A 215 -5.12 12.41 -5.00
N ILE A 216 -4.40 13.37 -4.41
CA ILE A 216 -2.94 13.40 -4.34
C ILE A 216 -2.53 13.40 -2.86
N LEU A 217 -1.63 12.49 -2.46
CA LEU A 217 -1.19 12.30 -1.07
C LEU A 217 0.12 13.04 -0.74
N THR A 218 0.80 13.55 -1.75
CA THR A 218 2.05 14.32 -1.64
C THR A 218 1.79 15.80 -1.89
N ASN A 219 2.81 16.65 -1.68
CA ASN A 219 2.71 18.08 -2.02
C ASN A 219 2.49 18.32 -3.52
N HIS A 220 3.06 17.44 -4.34
CA HIS A 220 2.92 17.41 -5.79
C HIS A 220 3.12 15.97 -6.30
N ILE A 221 2.64 15.68 -7.51
CA ILE A 221 2.88 14.40 -8.17
C ILE A 221 4.38 14.33 -8.53
N PRO A 222 5.16 13.37 -8.00
CA PRO A 222 6.59 13.31 -8.24
C PRO A 222 6.93 12.63 -9.58
N ASP A 223 7.90 13.17 -10.31
CA ASP A 223 8.59 12.44 -11.38
C ASP A 223 9.71 11.53 -10.81
N LYS A 224 10.51 10.90 -11.70
CA LYS A 224 11.64 10.04 -11.31
C LYS A 224 12.67 10.76 -10.43
N ASN A 225 12.84 12.07 -10.60
CA ASN A 225 13.81 12.89 -9.86
C ASN A 225 13.17 13.60 -8.66
N GLY A 226 11.87 13.39 -8.41
CA GLY A 226 11.12 14.05 -7.34
C GLY A 226 10.60 15.44 -7.70
N ASN A 227 10.75 15.89 -8.95
CA ASN A 227 10.21 17.16 -9.42
C ASN A 227 8.68 17.09 -9.56
N LYS A 228 8.05 18.27 -9.66
CA LYS A 228 6.61 18.38 -9.91
C LYS A 228 6.26 17.92 -11.33
N LEU A 229 5.41 16.92 -11.42
CA LEU A 229 4.70 16.50 -12.62
C LEU A 229 3.28 17.10 -12.62
N GLU A 230 2.83 17.58 -13.77
CA GLU A 230 1.45 18.01 -13.94
C GLU A 230 0.53 16.80 -14.11
N TYR A 231 -0.68 16.86 -13.52
CA TYR A 231 -1.64 15.75 -13.60
C TYR A 231 -2.02 15.40 -15.05
N SER A 232 -2.09 16.40 -15.93
CA SER A 232 -2.39 16.22 -17.36
C SER A 232 -1.35 15.36 -18.09
N SER A 233 -0.13 15.24 -17.55
CA SER A 233 0.93 14.39 -18.10
C SER A 233 0.76 12.91 -17.73
N ILE A 234 -0.12 12.57 -16.79
CA ILE A 234 -0.42 11.17 -16.46
C ILE A 234 -1.32 10.57 -17.54
N THR A 235 -0.94 9.39 -18.03
CA THR A 235 -1.71 8.62 -19.02
C THR A 235 -3.15 8.38 -18.54
N GLY A 236 -4.13 8.71 -19.39
CA GLY A 236 -5.56 8.53 -19.09
C GLY A 236 -6.19 9.61 -18.19
N SER A 237 -5.40 10.59 -17.72
CA SER A 237 -5.86 11.65 -16.79
C SER A 237 -7.10 12.42 -17.27
N GLN A 238 -7.18 12.72 -18.57
CA GLN A 238 -8.26 13.49 -19.17
C GLN A 238 -9.62 12.77 -19.15
N LYS A 239 -9.62 11.44 -19.12
CA LYS A 239 -10.83 10.60 -19.15
C LYS A 239 -11.19 10.01 -17.78
N ALA A 240 -10.33 10.22 -16.77
CA ALA A 240 -10.53 9.64 -15.45
C ALA A 240 -11.77 10.20 -14.75
N MET A 241 -12.65 9.32 -14.30
CA MET A 241 -13.89 9.69 -13.61
C MET A 241 -13.70 9.85 -12.10
N MET A 242 -12.69 9.18 -11.55
CA MET A 242 -12.37 9.15 -10.13
C MET A 242 -10.84 9.00 -9.95
N PRO A 243 -10.04 10.05 -10.23
CA PRO A 243 -8.59 9.95 -10.25
C PRO A 243 -8.03 9.87 -8.82
N ILE A 244 -7.44 8.73 -8.50
CA ILE A 244 -6.70 8.49 -7.26
C ILE A 244 -5.27 8.15 -7.67
N ILE A 245 -4.31 9.00 -7.31
CA ILE A 245 -2.96 8.93 -7.86
C ILE A 245 -2.04 8.23 -6.89
N SER A 246 -1.25 7.27 -7.38
CA SER A 246 -0.19 6.65 -6.59
C SER A 246 0.81 7.73 -6.12
N PRO A 247 1.26 7.69 -4.86
CA PRO A 247 2.15 8.72 -4.30
C PRO A 247 3.62 8.59 -4.70
N CYS A 248 4.03 7.46 -5.28
CA CYS A 248 5.42 7.15 -5.57
C CYS A 248 5.62 6.95 -7.07
N TYR A 249 6.76 7.42 -7.60
CA TYR A 249 7.15 7.11 -8.98
C TYR A 249 7.41 5.58 -9.13
N PRO A 250 7.03 4.96 -10.27
CA PRO A 250 6.25 5.52 -11.37
C PRO A 250 4.80 5.81 -10.96
N VAL A 251 4.33 7.03 -11.26
CA VAL A 251 3.01 7.49 -10.84
C VAL A 251 1.92 7.10 -11.84
N TYR A 252 0.77 6.65 -11.35
CA TYR A 252 -0.38 6.22 -12.15
C TYR A 252 -1.70 6.43 -11.40
N SER A 253 -2.82 6.32 -12.12
CA SER A 253 -4.15 6.28 -11.51
C SER A 253 -4.45 4.87 -11.03
N VAL A 254 -4.75 4.70 -9.74
CA VAL A 254 -5.07 3.38 -9.15
C VAL A 254 -6.50 2.91 -9.45
N THR A 255 -7.29 3.75 -10.10
CA THR A 255 -8.69 3.55 -10.50
C THR A 255 -8.87 3.77 -12.01
N PRO A 256 -8.09 3.11 -12.88
CA PRO A 256 -8.09 3.41 -14.32
C PRO A 256 -9.39 3.00 -15.03
N TYR A 257 -10.12 2.03 -14.47
CA TYR A 257 -11.33 1.45 -15.07
C TYR A 257 -12.63 2.08 -14.57
N VAL A 258 -12.57 3.04 -13.65
CA VAL A 258 -13.79 3.66 -13.11
C VAL A 258 -14.49 4.45 -14.22
N THR A 259 -15.75 4.07 -14.46
CA THR A 259 -16.63 4.70 -15.46
C THR A 259 -17.52 5.75 -14.81
N LYS A 260 -18.24 6.52 -15.63
CA LYS A 260 -19.24 7.47 -15.13
C LYS A 260 -20.32 6.79 -14.28
N LEU A 261 -20.73 5.57 -14.67
CA LEU A 261 -21.79 4.83 -13.98
C LEU A 261 -21.29 4.29 -12.64
N THR A 262 -20.14 3.61 -12.63
CA THR A 262 -19.59 3.04 -11.40
C THR A 262 -19.16 4.13 -10.42
N GLN A 263 -18.62 5.25 -10.91
CA GLN A 263 -18.36 6.44 -10.09
C GLN A 263 -19.63 6.95 -9.41
N LYS A 264 -20.77 7.03 -10.13
CA LYS A 264 -22.05 7.44 -9.54
C LYS A 264 -22.50 6.47 -8.45
N THR A 265 -22.36 5.16 -8.67
CA THR A 265 -22.68 4.16 -7.65
C THR A 265 -21.79 4.29 -6.41
N ILE A 266 -20.48 4.44 -6.59
CA ILE A 266 -19.52 4.67 -5.50
C ILE A 266 -19.90 5.94 -4.72
N GLN A 267 -20.24 7.02 -5.42
CA GLN A 267 -20.66 8.29 -4.83
C GLN A 267 -21.91 8.15 -3.95
N LEU A 268 -22.96 7.48 -4.45
CA LEU A 268 -24.18 7.22 -3.69
C LEU A 268 -23.91 6.40 -2.42
N GLU A 269 -22.98 5.45 -2.47
CA GLU A 269 -22.61 4.66 -1.31
C GLU A 269 -21.77 5.43 -0.28
N PHE A 270 -20.91 6.35 -0.72
CA PHE A 270 -20.26 7.29 0.20
C PHE A 270 -21.28 8.22 0.87
N GLU A 271 -22.24 8.76 0.11
CA GLU A 271 -23.33 9.60 0.63
C GLU A 271 -24.19 8.83 1.65
N ARG A 272 -24.53 7.58 1.35
CA ARG A 272 -25.25 6.69 2.28
C ARG A 272 -24.45 6.45 3.55
N GLY A 273 -23.15 6.16 3.44
CA GLY A 273 -22.26 6.02 4.59
C GLY A 273 -22.28 7.26 5.47
N ASN A 274 -22.22 8.44 4.86
CA ASN A 274 -22.26 9.72 5.57
C ASN A 274 -23.62 9.97 6.28
N HIS A 275 -24.75 9.64 5.64
CA HIS A 275 -26.09 9.82 6.23
C HIS A 275 -26.36 8.88 7.41
N ASN A 276 -25.94 7.61 7.34
CA ASN A 276 -26.17 6.65 8.43
C ASN A 276 -25.46 7.06 9.74
N HIS A 277 -24.42 7.90 9.67
CA HIS A 277 -23.77 8.46 10.85
C HIS A 277 -24.55 9.60 11.51
N THR A 278 -25.44 10.28 10.78
CA THR A 278 -26.26 11.38 11.32
C THR A 278 -27.45 10.87 12.14
N ILE A 279 -27.85 9.60 11.97
CA ILE A 279 -29.02 9.00 12.64
C ILE A 279 -28.62 8.20 13.90
N ALA A 280 -27.33 7.89 14.09
CA ALA A 280 -26.82 7.06 15.19
C ALA A 280 -26.15 7.86 16.34
N LEU A 281 -26.36 9.18 16.41
CA LEU A 281 -25.97 10.08 17.50
C LEU A 281 -27.20 10.85 17.97
#